data_AF-A0A7C6A5C3-F1
#
_entry.id   AF-A0A7C6A5C3-F1
#
_cell.length_a   1.000
_cell.length_b   1.000
_cell.length_c   1.000
_cell.angle_alpha   90.00
_cell.angle_beta   90.00
_cell.angle_gamma   90.00
#
_symmetry.space_group_name_H-M   'P 1'
#
loop_
_entity.id
_entity.type
_entity.pdbx_description
1 polymer ?
#
loop_
_entity_poly.entity_id
_entity_poly.type
_entity_poly.pdbx_seq_one_letter_code
_entity_poly.pdbx_strand_id
1 'polypeptide(L)'
;MYPPEYIELRVIEEAGVLYGRYRARYRVTDRALWPEVSFEFEGKPEQNTFGWQGAGGARGELRLKLVGPGRLEVSWWANQLGERLSLASGTAVLVREGGPAKEVK
;
A
#
# COMPACT_ATOMS: atom_id res chain seq x y z
N MET A 1 1.58 -2.42 -17.28
CA MET A 1 1.27 -2.68 -15.86
C MET A 1 1.20 -4.17 -15.65
N TYR A 2 1.83 -4.71 -14.62
CA TYR A 2 1.75 -6.14 -14.32
C TYR A 2 0.57 -6.40 -13.38
N PRO A 3 -0.30 -7.38 -13.65
CA PRO A 3 -1.34 -7.74 -12.70
C PRO A 3 -0.70 -8.29 -11.42
N PRO A 4 -1.17 -7.86 -10.24
CA PRO A 4 -0.77 -8.52 -9.00
C PRO A 4 -1.37 -9.92 -8.97
N GLU A 5 -0.57 -10.91 -8.56
CA GLU A 5 -1.12 -12.21 -8.13
C GLU A 5 -1.81 -12.10 -6.77
N TYR A 6 -1.30 -11.18 -5.97
CA TYR A 6 -1.77 -10.91 -4.63
C TYR A 6 -1.57 -9.43 -4.32
N ILE A 7 -2.56 -8.82 -3.69
CA ILE A 7 -2.49 -7.45 -3.21
C ILE A 7 -3.43 -7.28 -2.02
N GLU A 8 -2.94 -6.69 -0.94
CA GLU A 8 -3.73 -6.29 0.21
C GLU A 8 -3.32 -4.92 0.72
N LEU A 9 -4.29 -4.22 1.31
CA LEU A 9 -4.08 -3.05 2.12
C LEU A 9 -4.89 -3.23 3.41
N ARG A 10 -4.22 -3.16 4.55
CA ARG A 10 -4.86 -3.07 5.86
C ARG A 10 -4.69 -1.66 6.38
N VAL A 11 -5.78 -1.07 6.86
CA VAL A 11 -5.79 0.26 7.46
C VAL A 11 -6.56 0.17 8.78
N ILE A 12 -5.94 0.66 9.85
CA ILE A 12 -6.50 0.73 11.19
C ILE A 12 -6.34 2.16 11.67
N GLU A 13 -7.35 2.68 12.35
CA GLU A 13 -7.24 3.94 13.08
C GLU A 13 -7.23 3.64 14.58
N GLU A 14 -6.22 4.14 15.28
CA GLU A 14 -6.07 3.99 16.73
C GLU A 14 -5.59 5.32 17.33
N ALA A 15 -6.30 5.80 18.36
CA ALA A 15 -5.99 7.06 19.05
C ALA A 15 -5.78 8.27 18.10
N GLY A 16 -6.53 8.35 17.00
CA GLY A 16 -6.43 9.44 16.01
C GLY A 16 -5.24 9.34 15.06
N VAL A 17 -4.55 8.19 15.02
CA VAL A 17 -3.48 7.88 14.07
C VAL A 17 -3.94 6.77 13.14
N LEU A 18 -3.78 7.00 11.84
CA LEU A 18 -4.01 6.03 10.79
C LEU A 18 -2.75 5.21 10.59
N TYR A 19 -2.84 3.89 10.77
CA TYR A 19 -1.78 2.93 10.49
C TYR A 19 -2.16 2.10 9.28
N GLY A 20 -1.23 1.96 8.34
CA GLY A 20 -1.46 1.23 7.12
C GLY A 20 -0.34 0.27 6.77
N ARG A 21 -0.71 -0.89 6.24
CA ARG A 21 0.23 -1.87 5.69
C ARG A 21 -0.21 -2.33 4.32
N TYR A 22 0.68 -2.19 3.35
CA TYR A 22 0.48 -2.63 1.98
C TYR A 22 1.38 -3.83 1.70
N ARG A 23 0.82 -4.85 1.04
CA ARG A 23 1.59 -5.99 0.51
C ARG A 23 1.08 -6.35 -0.88
N ALA A 24 1.99 -6.58 -1.82
CA ALA A 24 1.66 -7.05 -3.15
C ALA A 24 2.74 -7.97 -3.70
N ARG A 25 2.32 -8.91 -4.54
CA ARG A 25 3.21 -9.74 -5.36
C ARG A 25 2.79 -9.63 -6.81
N TYR A 26 3.72 -9.21 -7.67
CA TYR A 26 3.46 -9.02 -9.10
C TYR A 26 4.00 -10.19 -9.91
N ARG A 27 3.34 -10.49 -11.04
CA ARG A 27 3.86 -11.43 -12.03
C ARG A 27 4.51 -10.66 -13.16
N VAL A 28 5.85 -10.65 -13.19
CA VAL A 28 6.63 -10.06 -14.29
C VAL A 28 7.11 -11.19 -15.18
N THR A 29 6.57 -11.28 -16.40
CA THR A 29 6.79 -12.40 -17.33
C THR A 29 8.25 -12.55 -17.78
N ASP A 30 9.05 -11.49 -17.69
CA ASP A 30 10.43 -11.46 -18.21
C ASP A 30 11.50 -11.44 -17.10
N ARG A 31 11.12 -11.65 -15.83
CA ARG A 31 12.06 -11.72 -14.69
C ARG A 31 11.85 -12.98 -13.85
N ALA A 32 12.96 -13.61 -13.44
CA ALA A 32 12.99 -14.85 -12.66
C ALA A 32 12.44 -14.72 -11.22
N LEU A 33 12.21 -13.50 -10.72
CA LEU A 33 11.78 -13.26 -9.34
C LEU A 33 10.48 -12.46 -9.31
N TRP A 34 9.49 -13.02 -8.60
CA TRP A 34 8.23 -12.40 -8.23
C TRP A 34 8.50 -11.11 -7.42
N PRO A 35 8.27 -9.91 -7.96
CA PRO A 35 8.51 -8.68 -7.22
C PRO A 35 7.51 -8.59 -6.06
N GLU A 36 8.04 -8.67 -4.84
CA GLU A 36 7.27 -8.38 -3.63
C GLU A 36 7.42 -6.89 -3.30
N VAL A 37 6.29 -6.25 -3.01
CA VAL A 37 6.22 -4.89 -2.50
C VAL A 37 5.55 -4.95 -1.15
N SER A 38 6.27 -4.58 -0.09
CA SER A 38 5.73 -4.51 1.27
C SER A 38 6.24 -3.25 1.95
N PHE A 39 5.32 -2.43 2.43
CA PHE A 39 5.63 -1.23 3.21
C PHE A 39 4.53 -0.91 4.21
N GLU A 40 4.89 -0.11 5.20
CA GLU A 40 4.02 0.41 6.25
C GLU A 40 4.04 1.94 6.22
N PHE A 41 2.93 2.57 6.61
CA PHE A 41 2.80 4.01 6.69
C PHE A 41 1.95 4.39 7.89
N GLU A 42 2.16 5.59 8.39
CA GLU A 42 1.36 6.18 9.44
C GLU A 42 1.11 7.66 9.14
N GLY A 43 0.02 8.19 9.68
CA GLY A 43 -0.31 9.60 9.55
C GLY A 43 -1.67 9.89 10.14
N LYS A 44 -2.21 11.06 9.80
CA LYS A 44 -3.52 11.48 10.27
C LYS A 44 -4.63 10.99 9.32
N PRO A 45 -5.81 10.58 9.83
CA PRO A 45 -6.91 10.08 9.00
C PRO A 45 -7.41 11.02 7.91
N GLU A 46 -7.27 12.33 8.09
CA GLU A 46 -7.65 13.37 7.10
C GLU A 46 -6.65 13.50 5.94
N GLN A 47 -5.44 12.95 6.11
CA GLN A 47 -4.43 12.96 5.07
C GLN A 47 -4.73 11.91 4.01
N ASN A 48 -4.29 12.20 2.78
CA ASN A 48 -4.34 11.26 1.68
C ASN A 48 -2.95 10.93 1.13
N THR A 49 -1.91 11.57 1.66
CA THR A 49 -0.52 11.36 1.27
C THR A 49 0.30 11.05 2.52
N PHE A 50 1.09 10.00 2.46
CA PHE A 50 1.82 9.45 3.61
C PHE A 50 3.25 9.15 3.20
N GLY A 51 4.19 9.37 4.12
CA GLY A 51 5.49 8.72 4.02
C GLY A 51 5.33 7.23 4.31
N TRP A 52 5.95 6.37 3.52
CA TRP A 52 6.00 4.94 3.80
C TRP A 52 7.44 4.45 4.00
N GLN A 53 7.56 3.38 4.76
CA GLN A 53 8.82 2.67 5.04
C GLN A 53 8.66 1.19 4.68
N GLY A 54 9.66 0.64 4.00
CA GLY A 54 9.71 -0.75 3.55
C GLY A 54 11.00 -1.45 3.95
N ALA A 55 11.11 -2.73 3.60
CA ALA A 55 12.27 -3.55 3.96
C ALA A 55 13.59 -3.02 3.38
N GLY A 56 14.69 -3.25 4.10
CA GLY A 56 16.03 -2.88 3.64
C GLY A 56 16.26 -1.37 3.49
N GLY A 57 15.54 -0.55 4.27
CA GLY A 57 15.66 0.92 4.25
C GLY A 57 14.94 1.61 3.09
N ALA A 58 14.09 0.89 2.36
CA ALA A 58 13.26 1.48 1.31
C ALA A 58 12.28 2.48 1.93
N ARG A 59 12.10 3.63 1.28
CA ARG A 59 11.12 4.64 1.71
C ARG A 59 10.65 5.49 0.55
N GLY A 60 9.52 6.13 0.75
CA GLY A 60 8.97 7.06 -0.23
C GLY A 60 7.63 7.60 0.21
N GLU A 61 6.79 7.89 -0.77
CA GLU A 61 5.47 8.44 -0.54
C GLU A 61 4.38 7.57 -1.17
N LEU A 62 3.24 7.60 -0.51
CA LEU A 62 2.03 6.88 -0.85
C LEU A 62 0.90 7.89 -0.94
N ARG A 63 0.02 7.73 -1.92
CA ARG A 63 -1.25 8.42 -2.02
C ARG A 63 -2.42 7.44 -2.01
N LEU A 64 -3.42 7.75 -1.20
CA LEU A 64 -4.70 7.07 -1.12
C LEU A 64 -5.80 7.93 -1.74
N LYS A 65 -6.64 7.36 -2.60
CA LYS A 65 -7.76 8.07 -3.22
C LYS A 65 -8.98 7.18 -3.30
N LEU A 66 -10.09 7.61 -2.69
CA LEU A 66 -11.39 6.97 -2.92
C LEU A 66 -11.82 7.24 -4.37
N VAL A 67 -12.01 6.18 -5.14
CA VAL A 67 -12.42 6.25 -6.56
C VAL A 67 -13.84 5.75 -6.78
N GLY A 68 -14.52 5.34 -5.71
CA GLY A 68 -15.92 4.94 -5.69
C GLY A 68 -16.27 4.28 -4.35
N PRO A 69 -17.55 3.93 -4.14
CA PRO A 69 -17.98 3.21 -2.95
C PRO A 69 -17.19 1.92 -2.76
N GLY A 70 -16.49 1.79 -1.63
CA GLY A 70 -15.66 0.62 -1.33
C GLY A 70 -14.45 0.41 -2.24
N ARG A 71 -14.07 1.39 -3.08
CA ARG A 71 -12.94 1.30 -4.02
C ARG A 71 -11.89 2.34 -3.67
N LEU A 72 -10.67 1.87 -3.41
CA LEU A 72 -9.54 2.72 -3.03
C LEU A 72 -8.39 2.53 -4.02
N GLU A 73 -7.98 3.61 -4.65
CA GLU A 73 -6.74 3.65 -5.41
C GLU A 73 -5.57 3.94 -4.46
N VAL A 74 -4.51 3.14 -4.61
CA VAL A 74 -3.24 3.23 -3.90
C VAL A 74 -2.18 3.50 -4.95
N SER A 75 -1.51 4.64 -4.86
CA SER A 75 -0.37 4.99 -5.72
C SER A 75 0.85 5.26 -4.86
N TRP A 76 1.99 4.65 -5.16
CA TRP A 76 3.20 4.78 -4.35
C TRP A 76 4.43 4.97 -5.24
N TRP A 77 5.41 5.68 -4.70
CA TRP A 77 6.71 5.92 -5.34
C TRP A 77 7.81 5.95 -4.26
N ALA A 78 8.95 5.36 -4.59
CA ALA A 78 10.12 5.28 -3.74
C ALA A 78 11.03 6.49 -4.00
N ASN A 79 11.36 7.20 -2.92
CA ASN A 79 12.38 8.24 -2.92
C ASN A 79 13.76 7.64 -2.61
N GLN A 80 13.79 6.46 -2.00
CA GLN A 80 14.99 5.67 -1.75
C GLN A 80 14.68 4.18 -1.96
N LEU A 81 15.41 3.56 -2.88
CA LEU A 81 15.36 2.12 -3.10
C LEU A 81 16.19 1.43 -2.01
N GLY A 82 15.56 0.58 -1.21
CA GLY A 82 16.25 -0.29 -0.25
C GLY A 82 16.81 -1.54 -0.95
N GLU A 83 17.57 -2.34 -0.21
CA GLU A 83 18.25 -3.55 -0.77
C GLU A 83 17.29 -4.60 -1.37
N ARG A 84 16.02 -4.56 -0.97
CA ARG A 84 15.00 -5.58 -1.32
C ARG A 84 13.84 -5.03 -2.14
N LEU A 85 13.81 -3.72 -2.41
CA LEU A 85 12.70 -3.13 -3.18
C LEU A 85 12.97 -3.34 -4.67
N SER A 86 12.10 -4.13 -5.31
CA SER A 86 12.25 -4.51 -6.72
C SER A 86 11.46 -3.62 -7.68
N LEU A 87 10.49 -2.86 -7.17
CA LEU A 87 9.68 -1.92 -7.93
C LEU A 87 9.74 -0.54 -7.27
N ALA A 88 10.04 0.50 -8.04
CA ALA A 88 10.19 1.88 -7.55
C ALA A 88 8.87 2.63 -7.43
N SER A 89 7.84 2.23 -8.18
CA SER A 89 6.51 2.83 -8.12
C SER A 89 5.44 1.86 -8.58
N GLY A 90 4.19 2.15 -8.22
CA GLY A 90 3.03 1.37 -8.65
C GLY A 90 1.71 2.05 -8.32
N THR A 91 0.67 1.63 -9.02
CA THR A 91 -0.71 2.03 -8.75
C THR A 91 -1.60 0.79 -8.76
N ALA A 92 -2.56 0.72 -7.85
CA ALA A 92 -3.55 -0.35 -7.82
C ALA A 92 -4.88 0.15 -7.25
N VAL A 93 -5.99 -0.41 -7.74
CA VAL A 93 -7.33 -0.18 -7.17
C VAL A 93 -7.73 -1.40 -6.36
N LEU A 94 -7.89 -1.24 -5.05
CA LEU A 94 -8.39 -2.26 -4.15
C LEU A 94 -9.89 -2.10 -3.92
N VAL A 95 -10.55 -3.22 -3.66
CA VAL A 95 -11.95 -3.26 -3.22
C VAL A 95 -11.95 -3.65 -1.75
N ARG A 96 -12.73 -2.94 -0.93
CA ARG A 96 -12.92 -3.27 0.49
C ARG A 96 -13.57 -4.65 0.60
N GLU A 97 -12.91 -5.56 1.30
CA GLU A 97 -13.50 -6.84 1.68
C GLU A 97 -14.63 -6.60 2.69
N GLY A 98 -15.81 -7.18 2.44
CA GLY A 98 -17.05 -6.85 3.14
C GLY A 98 -17.05 -7.28 4.61
N GLY A 99 -16.82 -6.33 5.50
CA GLY A 99 -17.15 -6.43 6.92
C GLY A 99 -17.34 -5.02 7.50
N PRO A 100 -18.37 -4.78 8.34
CA PRO A 100 -18.50 -3.49 9.03
C PRO A 100 -17.23 -3.26 9.87
N ALA A 101 -16.72 -2.03 9.86
CA ALA A 101 -15.81 -1.59 10.90
C ALA A 101 -16.54 -1.83 12.22
N LYS A 102 -15.99 -2.67 13.10
CA LYS A 102 -16.51 -2.75 14.47
C LYS A 102 -16.24 -1.39 15.09
N GLU A 103 -17.26 -0.54 15.16
CA GLU A 103 -17.26 0.59 16.07
C GLU A 103 -17.08 0.01 17.48
N VAL A 104 -15.91 0.23 18.05
CA VAL A 104 -15.70 -0.01 19.48
C VAL A 104 -16.49 1.08 20.19
N LYS A 105 -17.57 0.67 20.83
CA LYS A 105 -18.41 1.53 21.67
C LYS A 105 -17.73 1.80 23.01
#